data_AF-A0A6M1YFI5-F1
#
_entry.id   AF-A0A6M1YFI5-F1
#
_cell.length_a   1.000
_cell.length_b   1.000
_cell.length_c   1.000
_cell.angle_alpha   90.00
_cell.angle_beta   90.00
_cell.angle_gamma   90.00
#
_symmetry.space_group_name_H-M   'P 1'
#
loop_
_entity.id
_entity.type
_entity.pdbx_description
1 polymer ?
#
loop_
_entity_poly.entity_id
_entity_poly.type
_entity_poly.pdbx_seq_one_letter_code
_entity_poly.pdbx_strand_id
1 'polypeptide(L)'
;MPDSKDVYILYTNYKGETQTRHVVPKAMLFTSTSWHPEDQWCLLAYDLDKEQDRFFALKDVHKWWTTNKDKDAELNEPEKLFSSF
;
A
#
# COMPACT_ATOMS: atom_id res chain seq x y z
N MET A 1 -1.18 -1.81 -20.26
CA MET A 1 -0.04 -1.35 -19.45
C MET A 1 0.39 -2.52 -18.58
N PRO A 2 1.68 -2.74 -18.30
CA PRO A 2 2.06 -3.80 -17.36
C PRO A 2 1.34 -3.55 -16.04
N ASP A 3 0.84 -4.62 -15.41
CA ASP A 3 0.13 -4.55 -14.14
C ASP A 3 1.02 -3.82 -13.13
N SER A 4 0.56 -2.64 -12.70
CA SER A 4 1.27 -1.89 -11.68
C SER A 4 1.23 -2.68 -10.38
N LYS A 5 2.39 -2.81 -9.73
CA LYS A 5 2.52 -3.61 -8.50
C LYS A 5 2.25 -2.80 -7.25
N ASP A 6 1.97 -1.51 -7.36
CA ASP A 6 1.63 -0.68 -6.22
C ASP A 6 0.26 -1.07 -5.66
N VAL A 7 0.17 -0.99 -4.33
CA VAL A 7 -1.03 -1.27 -3.57
C VAL A 7 -1.16 -0.24 -2.47
N TYR A 8 -2.35 -0.13 -1.93
CA TYR A 8 -2.61 0.62 -0.73
C TYR A 8 -2.92 -0.34 0.41
N ILE A 9 -2.36 -0.05 1.57
CA ILE A 9 -2.63 -0.79 2.81
C ILE A 9 -3.12 0.16 3.90
N LEU A 10 -4.11 -0.27 4.68
CA LEU A 10 -4.48 0.40 5.92
C LEU A 10 -3.66 -0.23 7.05
N TYR A 11 -2.75 0.51 7.65
CA TYR A 11 -1.74 -0.04 8.56
C TYR A 11 -1.66 0.73 9.87
N THR A 12 -1.60 0.02 11.00
CA THR A 12 -1.34 0.61 12.33
C THR A 12 0.14 0.53 12.67
N ASN A 13 0.77 1.68 12.94
CA ASN A 13 2.18 1.71 13.34
C ASN A 13 2.38 1.39 14.84
N TYR A 14 3.65 1.31 15.28
CA TYR A 14 4.00 1.07 16.68
C TYR A 14 3.49 2.15 17.66
N LYS A 15 3.08 3.32 17.17
CA LYS A 15 2.47 4.39 17.98
C LYS A 15 0.95 4.24 18.12
N GLY A 16 0.36 3.19 17.53
CA GLY A 16 -1.09 2.99 17.49
C GLY A 16 -1.81 3.84 16.45
N GLU A 17 -1.08 4.54 15.57
CA GLU A 17 -1.69 5.38 14.54
C GLU A 17 -2.00 4.56 13.28
N THR A 18 -3.26 4.55 12.88
CA THR A 18 -3.72 3.86 11.67
C THR A 18 -3.77 4.82 10.49
N GLN A 19 -3.06 4.51 9.42
CA GLN A 19 -3.01 5.33 8.21
C GLN A 19 -2.96 4.45 6.95
N THR A 20 -3.42 5.00 5.83
CA THR A 20 -3.18 4.41 4.52
C THR A 20 -1.71 4.60 4.12
N ARG A 21 -1.12 3.59 3.50
CA ARG A 21 0.22 3.63 2.90
C ARG A 21 0.13 3.21 1.45
N HIS A 22 0.76 3.98 0.57
CA HIS A 22 0.94 3.62 -0.83
C HIS A 22 2.30 2.93 -0.99
N VAL A 23 2.30 1.65 -1.36
CA VAL A 23 3.52 0.83 -1.31
C VAL A 23 3.67 -0.06 -2.53
N VAL A 24 4.91 -0.40 -2.87
CA VAL A 24 5.24 -1.44 -3.86
C VAL A 24 5.77 -2.67 -3.11
N PRO A 25 4.98 -3.75 -2.96
CA PRO A 25 5.40 -4.99 -2.32
C PRO A 25 6.62 -5.62 -2.98
N LYS A 26 7.57 -6.10 -2.17
CA LYS A 26 8.79 -6.79 -2.63
C LYS A 26 8.84 -8.25 -2.18
N ALA A 27 8.60 -8.51 -0.90
CA ALA A 27 8.66 -9.85 -0.33
C ALA A 27 7.83 -9.98 0.95
N MET A 28 7.37 -11.19 1.25
CA MET A 28 6.77 -11.56 2.53
C MET A 28 7.72 -12.50 3.27
N LEU A 29 8.12 -12.14 4.49
CA LEU A 29 9.19 -12.80 5.24
C LEU A 29 8.73 -13.05 6.68
N PHE A 30 8.97 -14.24 7.21
CA PHE A 30 8.82 -14.53 8.63
C PHE A 30 10.15 -14.21 9.33
N THR A 31 10.22 -13.06 9.98
CA THR A 31 11.49 -12.52 10.49
C THR A 31 11.25 -11.53 11.62
N SER A 32 12.30 -11.25 12.39
CA SER A 32 12.39 -10.13 13.32
C SER A 32 13.30 -9.05 12.74
N THR A 33 13.01 -7.80 13.08
CA THR A 33 13.81 -6.63 12.67
C THR A 33 14.13 -5.79 13.89
N SER A 34 15.06 -4.84 13.79
CA SER A 34 15.32 -3.89 14.89
C SER A 34 14.07 -3.11 15.34
N TRP A 35 13.06 -3.00 14.48
CA TRP A 35 11.79 -2.34 14.76
C TRP A 35 10.68 -3.31 15.21
N HIS A 36 10.88 -4.62 15.00
CA HIS A 36 9.94 -5.69 15.31
C HIS A 36 10.73 -6.85 15.93
N PRO A 37 11.06 -6.78 17.24
CA PRO A 37 11.99 -7.71 17.87
C PRO A 37 11.45 -9.14 17.99
N GLU A 38 10.15 -9.32 17.83
CA GLU A 38 9.51 -10.63 17.79
C GLU A 38 9.37 -11.12 16.35
N ASP A 39 9.68 -12.41 16.13
CA ASP A 39 9.50 -13.06 14.84
C ASP A 39 8.02 -13.05 14.44
N GLN A 40 7.73 -12.45 13.29
CA GLN A 40 6.39 -12.36 12.75
C GLN A 40 6.42 -12.24 11.23
N TRP A 41 5.26 -12.43 10.61
CA TRP A 41 5.12 -12.17 9.18
C TRP A 41 5.24 -10.66 8.91
N CYS A 42 6.23 -10.30 8.10
CA CYS A 42 6.49 -8.95 7.66
C CYS A 42 6.39 -8.85 6.14
N LEU A 43 5.87 -7.72 5.67
CA LEU A 43 5.91 -7.30 4.28
C LEU A 43 7.08 -6.33 4.09
N LEU A 44 8.07 -6.71 3.30
CA LEU A 44 9.04 -5.78 2.74
C LEU A 44 8.38 -5.08 1.54
N ALA A 45 8.28 -3.76 1.59
CA ALA A 45 7.76 -2.95 0.50
C ALA A 45 8.48 -1.61 0.40
N TYR A 46 8.53 -1.05 -0.81
CA TYR A 46 8.94 0.34 -1.00
C TYR A 46 7.75 1.25 -0.68
N ASP A 47 7.86 2.08 0.34
CA ASP A 47 6.85 3.06 0.73
C ASP A 47 6.99 4.30 -0.16
N LEU A 48 6.01 4.55 -1.02
CA LEU A 48 6.03 5.65 -1.98
C LEU A 48 5.84 7.03 -1.31
N ASP A 49 5.16 7.08 -0.16
CA ASP A 49 4.95 8.33 0.60
C ASP A 49 6.23 8.75 1.37
N LYS A 50 7.12 7.79 1.62
CA LYS A 50 8.37 7.98 2.38
C LYS A 50 9.63 7.75 1.55
N GLU A 51 9.48 7.35 0.30
CA GLU A 51 10.55 7.07 -0.67
C GLU A 51 11.62 6.10 -0.14
N GLN A 52 11.23 5.11 0.66
CA GLN A 52 12.18 4.17 1.27
C GLN A 52 11.60 2.76 1.47
N ASP A 53 12.49 1.77 1.54
CA ASP A 53 12.12 0.41 1.92
C ASP A 53 11.73 0.32 3.40
N ARG A 54 10.61 -0.37 3.67
CA ARG A 54 10.08 -0.57 5.02
C ARG A 54 9.57 -2.00 5.18
N PHE A 55 9.67 -2.47 6.41
CA PHE A 55 8.99 -3.67 6.88
C PHE A 55 7.68 -3.27 7.56
N PHE A 56 6.57 -3.82 7.09
CA PHE A 56 5.26 -3.69 7.71
C PHE A 56 4.88 -5.03 8.34
N ALA A 57 4.62 -5.06 9.64
CA ALA A 57 4.07 -6.25 10.29
C ALA A 57 2.68 -6.57 9.71
N LEU A 58 2.50 -7.77 9.15
CA LEU A 58 1.24 -8.14 8.50
C LEU A 58 0.06 -8.20 9.46
N LYS A 59 0.30 -8.51 10.74
CA LYS A 59 -0.74 -8.52 11.78
C LYS A 59 -1.41 -7.15 11.97
N ASP A 60 -0.72 -6.07 11.60
CA ASP A 60 -1.18 -4.69 11.75
C ASP A 60 -1.71 -4.10 10.43
N VAL A 61 -1.83 -4.92 9.37
CA VAL A 61 -2.48 -4.56 8.11
C VAL A 61 -3.96 -4.92 8.18
N HIS A 62 -4.82 -3.91 8.11
CA HIS A 62 -6.28 -4.06 8.24
C HIS A 62 -7.00 -4.22 6.89
N LYS A 63 -6.44 -3.62 5.83
CA LYS A 63 -7.04 -3.61 4.48
C LYS A 63 -5.94 -3.57 3.42
N TRP A 64 -6.24 -4.11 2.24
CA TRP A 64 -5.37 -4.17 1.07
C TRP A 64 -6.18 -3.94 -0.21
N TRP A 65 -5.74 -3.06 -1.11
CA TRP A 65 -6.41 -2.82 -2.39
C TRP A 65 -5.46 -2.26 -3.47
N THR A 66 -5.80 -2.44 -4.75
CA THR A 66 -4.95 -2.09 -5.92
C THR A 66 -5.46 -0.86 -6.69
N THR A 67 -6.72 -0.47 -6.52
CA THR A 67 -7.33 0.63 -7.25
C THR A 67 -7.37 1.89 -6.40
N ASN A 68 -6.75 2.97 -6.88
CA ASN A 68 -7.05 4.27 -6.31
C ASN A 68 -8.48 4.60 -6.74
N LYS A 69 -9.46 4.41 -5.84
CA LYS A 69 -10.90 4.53 -6.14
C LYS A 69 -11.27 5.84 -6.85
N ASP A 70 -10.43 6.86 -6.68
CA ASP A 70 -10.61 8.17 -7.29
C ASP A 70 -10.21 8.22 -8.78
N LYS A 71 -9.24 7.41 -9.25
CA LYS A 71 -8.86 7.35 -10.68
C LYS A 71 -9.80 6.49 -11.53
N ASP A 72 -10.33 5.41 -10.97
CA ASP A 72 -11.24 4.54 -11.71
C ASP A 72 -12.66 5.09 -11.79
N ALA A 73 -13.04 6.01 -10.89
CA ALA A 73 -14.30 6.75 -11.00
C ALA A 73 -14.28 7.72 -12.20
N GLU A 74 -13.15 8.37 -12.49
CA GLU A 74 -13.01 9.26 -13.65
C GLU A 74 -12.90 8.50 -14.99
N LEU A 75 -12.34 7.28 -15.00
CA LEU A 75 -12.23 6.45 -16.21
C LEU A 75 -13.53 5.73 -16.59
N ASN A 76 -14.49 5.57 -15.66
CA ASN A 76 -15.77 4.89 -15.91
C ASN A 76 -16.92 5.84 -16.29
N GLU A 77 -16.67 7.14 -16.47
CA GLU A 77 -17.62 8.07 -17.08
C GLU A 77 -17.14 8.52 -18.48
N PRO A 78 -17.39 7.73 -19.55
CA PRO A 78 -17.00 8.08 -20.92
C PRO A 78 -17.65 9.39 -21.42
N GLU A 79 -18.67 9.91 -20.72
CA GLU A 79 -19.40 11.12 -21.10
C GLU A 79 -18.65 12.43 -20.77
N LYS A 80 -17.64 12.41 -19.89
CA LYS A 80 -16.88 13.64 -19.55
C LYS A 80 -15.71 13.93 -20.48
N LEU A 81 -15.23 12.95 -21.25
CA LEU A 81 -14.08 13.11 -22.15
C LEU A 81 -14.40 13.83 -23.47
N PHE A 82 -15.69 13.97 -23.81
CA PHE A 82 -16.14 14.56 -25.09
C PHE A 82 -16.85 15.91 -24.95
N SER A 83 -16.92 16.52 -23.75
CA SER A 83 -17.55 17.84 -23.57
C SER A 83 -16.59 19.03 -23.78
N SER A 84 -15.34 18.77 -24.17
CA SER A 84 -14.31 19.80 -24.39
C SER A 84 -13.88 20.00 -25.85
N PHE A 85 -14.72 19.61 -26.82
CA PHE A 85 -14.57 19.98 -28.23
C PHE A 85 -15.81 20.70 -28.76
#